data_AF-A3D7T1-F1
#
_entry.id   AF-A3D7T1-F1
#
_cell.length_a   1.000
_cell.length_b   1.000
_cell.length_c   1.000
_cell.angle_alpha   90.00
_cell.angle_beta   90.00
_cell.angle_gamma   90.00
#
_symmetry.space_group_name_H-M   'P 1'
#
loop_
_entity.id
_entity.type
_entity.pdbx_description
1 polymer ?
#
loop_
_entity_poly.entity_id
_entity_poly.type
_entity_poly.pdbx_seq_one_letter_code
_entity_poly.pdbx_strand_id
1 'polypeptide(L)'
;MLGNNTIDESRFTFSSLGIFRKILLGIVWIFAVIFILGGIIWTFFPHIMQDELNYPLVNLIVIIVFLNLFSFWIHFAVCKRKTKQLAVIAILQMFPLLNPIAGLIFLGVYWVSRQERFG
;
A
#
# COMPACT_ATOMS: atom_id res chain seq x y z
N MET A 1 -7.28 -38.37 -4.34
CA MET A 1 -7.44 -37.06 -5.01
C MET A 1 -6.94 -35.97 -4.06
N LEU A 2 -5.63 -35.73 -4.04
CA LEU A 2 -5.04 -34.64 -3.27
C LEU A 2 -4.77 -33.51 -4.25
N GLY A 3 -5.65 -32.50 -4.25
CA GLY A 3 -5.44 -31.27 -4.99
C GLY A 3 -4.17 -30.60 -4.45
N ASN A 4 -3.12 -30.62 -5.26
CA ASN A 4 -1.84 -30.02 -4.96
C ASN A 4 -2.06 -28.50 -4.82
N ASN A 5 -2.25 -28.02 -3.59
CA ASN A 5 -2.33 -26.59 -3.25
C ASN A 5 -0.93 -25.98 -3.29
N THR A 6 -0.21 -26.15 -4.41
CA THR A 6 0.98 -25.35 -4.68
C THR A 6 0.49 -23.91 -4.82
N ILE A 7 0.71 -23.12 -3.77
CA ILE A 7 0.63 -21.66 -3.84
C ILE A 7 1.58 -21.30 -4.98
N ASP A 8 1.00 -20.96 -6.12
CA ASP A 8 1.72 -20.66 -7.34
C ASP A 8 2.52 -19.36 -7.10
N GLU A 9 3.74 -19.49 -6.55
CA GLU A 9 4.60 -18.39 -6.10
C GLU A 9 4.96 -17.45 -7.26
N SER A 10 4.93 -17.98 -8.48
CA SER A 10 5.05 -17.25 -9.75
C SER A 10 4.04 -16.10 -9.89
N ARG A 11 2.90 -16.16 -9.17
CA ARG A 11 1.83 -15.15 -9.20
C ARG A 11 2.01 -14.02 -8.18
N PHE A 12 3.06 -14.04 -7.37
CA PHE A 12 3.42 -12.94 -6.46
C PHE A 12 4.53 -12.04 -7.02
N THR A 13 5.13 -12.43 -8.15
CA THR A 13 6.32 -11.78 -8.67
C THR A 13 5.96 -10.61 -9.59
N PHE A 14 6.69 -9.50 -9.47
CA PHE A 14 6.58 -8.31 -10.32
C PHE A 14 6.64 -8.61 -11.83
N SER A 15 7.14 -9.78 -12.23
CA SER A 15 7.31 -10.19 -13.63
C SER A 15 5.98 -10.19 -14.42
N SER A 16 4.87 -10.66 -13.81
CA SER A 16 3.58 -10.81 -14.50
C SER A 16 2.65 -9.59 -14.45
N LEU A 17 3.14 -8.46 -13.92
CA LEU A 17 2.38 -7.22 -13.80
C LEU A 17 2.67 -6.27 -14.96
N GLY A 18 1.63 -5.60 -15.47
CA GLY A 18 1.80 -4.47 -16.40
C GLY A 18 2.63 -3.35 -15.77
N ILE A 19 3.38 -2.61 -16.59
CA ILE A 19 4.35 -1.59 -16.15
C ILE A 19 3.75 -0.55 -15.19
N PHE A 20 2.51 -0.12 -15.45
CA PHE A 20 1.79 0.85 -14.62
C PHE A 20 1.61 0.38 -13.16
N ARG A 21 1.32 -0.90 -12.95
CA ARG A 21 1.19 -1.47 -11.60
C ARG A 21 2.53 -1.61 -10.89
N LYS A 22 3.61 -1.90 -11.63
CA LYS A 22 4.96 -1.93 -11.06
C LYS A 22 5.37 -0.55 -10.57
N ILE A 23 5.13 0.50 -11.37
CA ILE A 23 5.41 1.89 -11.00
C ILE A 23 4.63 2.27 -9.74
N LEU A 24 3.32 1.99 -9.70
CA LEU A 24 2.50 2.25 -8.50
C LEU A 24 3.08 1.56 -7.26
N LEU A 25 3.40 0.27 -7.36
CA LEU A 25 3.96 -0.48 -6.23
C LEU A 25 5.33 0.05 -5.80
N GLY A 26 6.18 0.44 -6.76
CA GLY A 26 7.46 1.10 -6.47
C GLY A 26 7.25 2.38 -5.66
N ILE A 27 6.31 3.23 -6.07
CA ILE A 27 5.96 4.46 -5.35
C ILE A 27 5.46 4.16 -3.93
N VAL A 28 4.53 3.21 -3.78
CA VAL A 28 3.98 2.81 -2.47
C VAL A 28 5.09 2.34 -1.53
N TRP A 29 6.01 1.52 -2.01
CA TRP A 29 7.13 1.01 -1.21
C TRP A 29 8.17 2.09 -0.88
N ILE A 30 8.43 3.04 -1.79
CA ILE A 30 9.28 4.20 -1.51
C ILE A 30 8.68 5.00 -0.36
N PHE A 31 7.38 5.29 -0.39
CA PHE A 31 6.71 5.97 0.72
C PHE A 31 6.80 5.17 2.02
N ALA A 32 6.55 3.86 1.98
CA ALA A 32 6.66 3.01 3.17
C ALA A 32 8.06 3.08 3.82
N VAL A 33 9.12 3.02 3.00
CA VAL A 33 10.51 3.17 3.47
C VAL A 33 10.75 4.55 4.07
N ILE A 34 10.29 5.63 3.41
CA ILE A 34 10.42 7.00 3.93
C ILE A 34 9.74 7.13 5.30
N PHE A 35 8.54 6.59 5.48
CA PHE A 35 7.84 6.63 6.76
C PHE A 35 8.55 5.81 7.85
N ILE A 36 9.11 4.65 7.51
CA ILE A 36 9.91 3.86 8.46
C ILE A 36 11.15 4.64 8.88
N LEU A 37 11.90 5.20 7.93
CA LEU A 37 13.11 5.96 8.20
C LEU A 37 12.82 7.22 9.02
N GLY A 38 11.77 7.97 8.66
CA GLY A 38 11.32 9.13 9.44
C GLY A 38 10.93 8.75 10.87
N GLY A 39 10.23 7.62 11.02
CA GLY A 39 9.93 7.02 12.32
C GLY A 39 11.15 6.71 13.16
N ILE A 40 12.14 6.03 12.56
CA ILE A 40 13.41 5.68 13.21
C ILE A 40 14.15 6.94 13.63
N ILE A 41 14.30 7.93 12.73
CA ILE A 41 14.95 9.21 13.04
C ILE A 41 14.26 9.88 14.24
N TRP A 42 12.93 9.87 14.28
CA TRP A 42 12.18 10.42 15.42
C TRP A 42 12.45 9.71 16.75
N THR A 43 12.76 8.41 16.76
CA THR A 43 13.15 7.74 18.02
C THR A 43 14.50 8.21 18.57
N PHE A 44 15.39 8.75 17.73
CA PHE A 44 16.68 9.28 18.14
C PHE A 44 16.60 10.73 18.65
N PHE A 45 15.54 11.47 18.33
CA PHE A 45 15.35 12.87 18.74
C PHE A 45 13.99 13.08 19.43
N PRO A 46 13.72 12.41 20.58
CA PRO A 46 12.40 12.41 21.21
C PRO A 46 11.98 13.78 21.75
N HIS A 47 12.93 14.62 22.17
CA HIS A 47 12.67 15.96 22.73
C HIS A 47 11.92 16.88 21.75
N ILE A 48 12.24 16.83 20.46
CA ILE A 48 11.59 17.67 19.44
C ILE A 48 10.10 17.32 19.32
N MET A 49 9.76 16.04 19.41
CA MET A 49 8.40 15.57 19.12
C MET A 49 7.52 15.47 20.37
N GLN A 50 8.10 15.08 21.50
CA GLN A 50 7.37 14.95 22.76
C GLN A 50 7.22 16.30 23.47
N ASP A 51 8.27 17.12 23.46
CA ASP A 51 8.24 18.36 24.24
C ASP A 51 7.70 19.55 23.43
N GLU A 52 8.03 19.66 22.14
CA GLU A 52 7.54 20.78 21.31
C GLU A 52 6.18 20.50 20.65
N LEU A 53 5.99 19.27 20.14
CA LEU A 53 4.78 18.90 19.38
C LEU A 53 3.76 18.11 20.20
N ASN A 54 4.09 17.78 21.45
CA ASN A 54 3.26 17.00 22.37
C ASN A 54 2.68 15.73 21.72
N TYR A 55 3.48 15.08 20.86
CA TYR A 55 3.07 13.92 20.08
C TYR A 55 3.65 12.63 20.69
N PRO A 56 2.82 11.74 21.27
CA PRO A 56 3.31 10.54 21.91
C PRO A 56 3.98 9.57 20.93
N LEU A 57 5.10 8.97 21.34
CA LEU A 57 5.82 7.97 20.55
C LEU A 57 4.92 6.79 20.14
N VAL A 58 3.98 6.40 21.02
CA VAL A 58 3.02 5.32 20.75
C VAL A 58 2.15 5.64 19.53
N ASN A 59 1.69 6.89 19.38
CA ASN A 59 0.87 7.29 18.24
C ASN A 59 1.66 7.20 16.94
N LEU A 60 2.93 7.60 16.97
CA LEU A 60 3.82 7.50 15.82
C LEU A 60 3.99 6.04 15.38
N ILE A 61 4.27 5.13 16.33
CA ILE A 61 4.42 3.70 16.04
C ILE A 61 3.14 3.15 15.43
N VAL A 62 1.97 3.48 16.00
CA VAL A 62 0.67 3.05 15.48
C VAL A 62 0.46 3.50 14.03
N ILE A 63 0.78 4.76 13.72
CA ILE A 63 0.67 5.28 12.35
C ILE A 63 1.61 4.54 11.39
N ILE A 64 2.88 4.33 11.77
CA ILE A 64 3.85 3.63 10.92
C ILE A 64 3.39 2.20 10.64
N VAL A 65 2.95 1.48 11.68
CA VAL A 65 2.44 0.10 11.55
C VAL A 65 1.21 0.08 10.65
N PHE A 66 0.26 0.99 10.87
CA PHE A 66 -0.95 1.10 10.04
C PHE A 66 -0.62 1.37 8.57
N LEU A 67 0.25 2.35 8.28
CA LEU A 67 0.66 2.69 6.91
C LEU A 67 1.38 1.52 6.21
N ASN A 68 2.18 0.76 6.95
CA ASN A 68 2.85 -0.43 6.42
C ASN A 68 1.86 -1.55 6.10
N LEU A 69 0.94 -1.86 7.03
CA LEU A 69 -0.12 -2.83 6.78
C LEU A 69 -0.99 -2.44 5.59
N PHE A 70 -1.31 -1.15 5.46
CA PHE A 70 -2.05 -0.63 4.32
C PHE A 70 -1.27 -0.77 3.00
N SER A 71 0.04 -0.49 3.03
CA SER A 71 0.95 -0.70 1.88
C SER A 71 1.02 -2.17 1.46
N PHE A 72 1.08 -3.10 2.42
CA PHE A 72 1.00 -4.53 2.16
C PHE A 72 -0.35 -4.94 1.56
N TRP A 73 -1.45 -4.37 2.04
CA TRP A 73 -2.78 -4.65 1.49
C TRP A 73 -2.91 -4.16 0.05
N ILE A 74 -2.40 -2.97 -0.26
CA ILE A 74 -2.29 -2.46 -1.63
C ILE A 74 -1.47 -3.41 -2.49
N HIS A 75 -0.29 -3.81 -2.03
CA HIS A 75 0.59 -4.72 -2.75
C HIS A 75 -0.14 -6.02 -3.11
N PHE A 76 -0.81 -6.63 -2.13
CA PHE A 76 -1.60 -7.83 -2.35
C PHE A 76 -2.74 -7.61 -3.35
N ALA A 77 -3.51 -6.54 -3.21
CA ALA A 77 -4.65 -6.23 -4.08
C ALA A 77 -4.22 -6.04 -5.54
N VAL A 78 -3.09 -5.36 -5.76
CA VAL A 78 -2.50 -5.11 -7.08
C VAL A 78 -1.93 -6.41 -7.68
N CYS A 79 -1.10 -7.14 -6.94
CA CYS A 79 -0.48 -8.39 -7.41
C CYS A 79 -1.51 -9.47 -7.73
N LYS A 80 -2.54 -9.64 -6.89
CA LYS A 80 -3.61 -10.62 -7.12
C LYS A 80 -4.75 -10.12 -8.01
N ARG A 81 -4.63 -8.90 -8.56
CA ARG A 81 -5.64 -8.26 -9.42
C ARG A 81 -7.03 -8.30 -8.77
N LYS A 82 -7.11 -8.05 -7.47
CA LYS A 82 -8.37 -8.11 -6.68
C LYS A 82 -9.15 -6.82 -6.89
N THR A 83 -9.89 -6.74 -7.99
CA THR A 83 -10.64 -5.55 -8.41
C THR A 83 -11.55 -4.98 -7.33
N LYS A 84 -12.27 -5.81 -6.56
CA LYS A 84 -13.07 -5.34 -5.42
C LYS A 84 -12.23 -4.62 -4.36
N GLN A 85 -11.06 -5.15 -4.01
CA GLN A 85 -10.16 -4.52 -3.02
C GLN A 85 -9.58 -3.22 -3.56
N LEU A 86 -9.20 -3.18 -4.85
CA LEU A 86 -8.73 -1.96 -5.49
C LEU A 86 -9.78 -0.84 -5.50
N ALA A 87 -11.07 -1.20 -5.72
CA ALA A 87 -12.16 -0.24 -5.63
C ALA A 87 -12.35 0.28 -4.20
N VAL A 88 -12.27 -0.58 -3.18
CA VAL A 88 -12.32 -0.15 -1.77
C VAL A 88 -11.15 0.78 -1.46
N ILE A 89 -9.93 0.45 -1.88
CA ILE A 89 -8.74 1.29 -1.69
C ILE A 89 -8.92 2.65 -2.37
N ALA A 90 -9.45 2.69 -3.60
CA ALA A 90 -9.72 3.94 -4.31
C ALA A 90 -10.72 4.82 -3.54
N ILE A 91 -11.80 4.22 -3.01
CA ILE A 91 -12.78 4.91 -2.19
C ILE A 91 -12.13 5.41 -0.89
N LEU A 92 -11.37 4.59 -0.19
CA LEU A 92 -10.68 4.95 1.06
C LEU A 92 -9.74 6.15 0.87
N GLN A 93 -9.06 6.21 -0.27
CA GLN A 93 -8.20 7.33 -0.62
C GLN A 93 -8.99 8.62 -0.84
N MET A 94 -10.16 8.55 -1.48
CA MET A 94 -11.04 9.72 -1.62
C MET A 94 -11.68 10.12 -0.27
N PHE A 95 -12.13 9.13 0.51
CA PHE A 95 -12.78 9.26 1.81
C PHE A 95 -12.49 8.03 2.66
N PRO A 96 -11.90 8.14 3.86
CA PRO A 96 -11.69 9.34 4.67
C PRO A 96 -10.31 10.00 4.49
N LEU A 97 -9.41 9.46 3.67
CA LEU A 97 -8.03 9.94 3.59
C LEU A 97 -7.87 11.26 2.80
N LEU A 98 -8.94 11.74 2.15
CA LEU A 98 -8.99 13.02 1.42
C LEU A 98 -7.85 13.22 0.40
N ASN A 99 -7.41 12.13 -0.21
CA ASN A 99 -6.39 12.08 -1.26
C ASN A 99 -7.04 11.64 -2.61
N PRO A 100 -7.78 12.54 -3.28
CA PRO A 100 -8.49 12.21 -4.50
C PRO A 100 -7.56 11.83 -5.66
N ILE A 101 -6.34 12.39 -5.70
CA ILE A 101 -5.34 12.06 -6.72
C ILE A 101 -4.94 10.59 -6.61
N ALA A 102 -4.59 10.12 -5.41
CA ALA A 102 -4.30 8.71 -5.19
C ALA A 102 -5.53 7.84 -5.51
N GLY A 103 -6.72 8.27 -5.11
CA GLY A 103 -7.97 7.57 -5.44
C GLY A 103 -8.18 7.36 -6.94
N LEU A 104 -7.94 8.38 -7.76
CA LEU A 104 -8.03 8.29 -9.22
C LEU A 104 -6.97 7.35 -9.81
N ILE A 105 -5.75 7.34 -9.27
CA ILE A 105 -4.69 6.41 -9.69
C ILE A 105 -5.11 4.96 -9.40
N PHE A 106 -5.65 4.68 -8.20
CA PHE A 106 -6.15 3.35 -7.86
C PHE A 106 -7.36 2.94 -8.69
N LEU A 107 -8.24 3.89 -9.04
CA LEU A 107 -9.34 3.65 -9.97
C LEU A 107 -8.81 3.28 -11.37
N GLY A 108 -7.78 3.97 -11.86
CA GLY A 108 -7.08 3.60 -13.10
C GLY A 108 -6.53 2.17 -13.07
N VAL A 109 -5.88 1.77 -11.97
CA VAL A 109 -5.40 0.39 -11.79
C VAL A 109 -6.54 -0.62 -11.72
N TYR A 110 -7.67 -0.25 -11.12
CA TYR A 110 -8.88 -1.06 -11.13
C TYR A 110 -9.37 -1.34 -12.55
N TRP A 111 -9.47 -0.30 -13.41
CA TRP A 111 -9.92 -0.46 -14.80
C TRP A 111 -8.99 -1.37 -15.60
N VAL A 112 -7.68 -1.14 -15.51
CA VAL A 112 -6.66 -1.98 -16.18
C VAL A 112 -6.75 -3.43 -15.70
N SER A 113 -6.87 -3.64 -14.38
CA SER A 113 -6.95 -4.99 -13.82
C SER A 113 -8.26 -5.72 -14.15
N ARG A 114 -9.33 -4.97 -14.44
CA ARG A 114 -10.61 -5.52 -14.91
C ARG A 114 -10.50 -5.94 -16.38
N GLN A 115 -9.91 -5.12 -17.25
CA GLN A 115 -9.73 -5.46 -18.67
C GLN A 115 -8.90 -6.73 -18.86
N GLU A 116 -7.76 -6.86 -18.19
CA GLU A 116 -6.89 -8.05 -18.26
C GLU A 116 -7.50 -9.35 -17.68
N ARG A 117 -8.65 -9.28 -16.99
CA ARG A 117 -9.36 -10.47 -16.50
C ARG A 117 -10.38 -11.01 -17.49
N PHE A 118 -10.84 -10.17 -18.42
CA PHE A 118 -11.92 -10.49 -19.36
C PHE A 118 -11.49 -10.47 -20.83
N GLY A 119 -10.26 -10.03 -21.13
CA GLY A 119 -9.59 -10.24 -22.42
C GLY A 119 -8.55 -11.33 -22.29
#